data_AF-A0ABD6DXG9-F1
#
_entry.id   AF-A0ABD6DXG9-F1
#
_cell.length_a   1.000
_cell.length_b   1.000
_cell.length_c   1.000
_cell.angle_alpha   90.00
_cell.angle_beta   90.00
_cell.angle_gamma   90.00
#
_symmetry.space_group_name_H-M   'P 1'
#
loop_
_entity.id
_entity.type
_entity.pdbx_description
1 polymer ?
#
loop_
_entity_poly.entity_id
_entity_poly.type
_entity_poly.pdbx_seq_one_letter_code
_entity_poly.pdbx_strand_id
1 'polypeptide(L)' 'MTGWTVAASSLFTYLTVRARSVLATTLLRGSFNAVASVYLVYLTGPGNLLVGPVGIAGIGAALLAIAVCAVHDRYVAAHK' A
#
# COMPACT_ATOMS: atom_id res chain seq x y z
N MET A 1 -0.90 -13.70 -1.79
CA MET A 1 -1.32 -12.83 -2.92
C MET A 1 -2.68 -12.19 -2.68
N THR A 2 -3.76 -12.94 -2.48
CA THR A 2 -5.13 -12.39 -2.27
C THR A 2 -5.22 -11.36 -1.14
N GLY A 3 -4.65 -11.65 0.04
CA GLY A 3 -4.71 -10.73 1.19
C GLY A 3 -4.05 -9.37 0.91
N TRP A 4 -2.89 -9.38 0.25
CA TRP A 4 -2.20 -8.16 -0.16
C TRP A 4 -3.04 -7.34 -1.14
N THR A 5 -3.59 -7.98 -2.18
CA THR A 5 -4.38 -7.28 -3.21
C THR A 5 -5.66 -6.68 -2.65
N VAL A 6 -6.30 -7.34 -1.68
CA VAL A 6 -7.50 -6.81 -1.00
C VAL A 6 -7.13 -5.54 -0.21
N ALA A 7 -6.08 -5.59 0.62
CA ALA A 7 -5.64 -4.43 1.39
C ALA A 7 -5.22 -3.27 0.48
N ALA A 8 -4.39 -3.55 -0.55
CA ALA A 8 -3.93 -2.54 -1.48
C ALA A 8 -5.09 -1.87 -2.25
N SER A 9 -6.11 -2.64 -2.66
CA SER A 9 -7.28 -2.10 -3.36
C SER A 9 -8.05 -1.07 -2.53
N SER A 10 -8.25 -1.33 -1.23
CA SER A 10 -8.90 -0.38 -0.32
C SER A 10 -8.10 0.93 -0.21
N LEU A 11 -6.78 0.83 -0.06
CA LEU A 11 -5.89 1.99 0.03
C LEU A 11 -5.90 2.83 -1.26
N PHE A 12 -5.77 2.18 -2.41
CA PHE A 12 -5.77 2.83 -3.72
C PHE A 12 -7.10 3.50 -4.04
N THR A 13 -8.22 2.89 -3.65
CA THR A 13 -9.54 3.49 -3.77
C THR A 13 -9.65 4.76 -2.92
N TYR A 14 -9.24 4.69 -1.65
CA TYR A 14 -9.24 5.85 -0.76
C TYR A 14 -8.45 7.03 -1.33
N LEU A 15 -7.21 6.77 -1.77
CA LEU A 15 -6.34 7.81 -2.32
C LEU A 15 -6.91 8.44 -3.59
N THR A 16 -7.49 7.63 -4.48
CA THR A 16 -8.09 8.13 -5.72
C THR A 16 -9.26 9.07 -5.41
N VAL A 17 -10.16 8.66 -4.50
CA VAL A 17 -11.32 9.47 -4.10
C VAL A 17 -10.87 10.74 -3.39
N ARG A 18 -9.93 10.61 -2.44
CA ARG A 18 -9.48 11.74 -1.61
C ARG A 18 -8.69 12.77 -2.41
N ALA A 19 -7.82 12.34 -3.30
CA ALA A 19 -7.03 13.22 -4.16
C ALA A 19 -7.82 13.71 -5.38
N ARG A 20 -9.03 13.17 -5.64
CA ARG A 20 -9.80 13.35 -6.89
C ARG A 20 -8.95 13.13 -8.14
N SER A 21 -7.98 12.22 -8.06
CA SER A 21 -6.98 12.00 -9.09
C SER A 21 -6.48 10.57 -9.07
N VAL A 22 -6.41 9.97 -10.24
CA VAL A 22 -5.80 8.64 -10.42
C VAL A 22 -4.27 8.69 -10.33
N LEU A 23 -3.66 9.87 -10.53
CA LEU A 23 -2.21 10.03 -10.53
C LEU A 23 -1.58 9.71 -9.18
N ALA A 24 -2.24 10.09 -8.07
CA ALA A 24 -1.73 9.79 -6.73
C ALA A 24 -1.58 8.27 -6.50
N THR A 25 -2.61 7.53 -6.88
CA THR A 25 -2.65 6.07 -6.78
C THR A 25 -1.68 5.39 -7.74
N THR A 26 -1.58 5.86 -8.98
CA THR A 26 -0.66 5.27 -9.96
C THR A 26 0.80 5.51 -9.59
N LEU A 27 1.14 6.71 -9.10
CA LEU A 27 2.48 7.00 -8.60
C LEU A 27 2.83 6.12 -7.41
N LEU A 28 1.95 6.02 -6.40
CA LEU A 28 2.19 5.15 -5.25
C LEU A 28 2.39 3.68 -5.66
N ARG A 29 1.50 3.16 -6.51
CA ARG A 29 1.58 1.76 -6.99
C ARG A 29 2.83 1.51 -7.84
N GLY A 30 3.20 2.48 -8.68
CA GLY A 30 4.42 2.43 -9.49
C GLY A 30 5.67 2.42 -8.63
N SER A 31 5.77 3.33 -7.66
CA SER A 31 6.88 3.40 -6.71
C SER A 31 6.99 2.11 -5.88
N PHE A 32 5.87 1.57 -5.39
CA PHE A 32 5.87 0.28 -4.69
C PHE A 32 6.45 -0.84 -5.55
N ASN A 33 6.02 -0.97 -6.81
CA ASN A 33 6.54 -2.00 -7.71
C ASN A 33 8.03 -1.83 -8.00
N ALA A 34 8.51 -0.60 -8.16
CA ALA A 34 9.94 -0.33 -8.35
C ALA A 34 10.75 -0.81 -7.15
N VAL A 35 10.35 -0.44 -5.92
CA VAL A 35 11.03 -0.85 -4.68
C VAL A 35 10.92 -2.36 -4.45
N ALA A 36 9.73 -2.94 -4.67
CA ALA A 36 9.51 -4.38 -4.51
C ALA A 36 10.36 -5.20 -5.49
N SER A 37 10.53 -4.70 -6.73
CA SER A 37 11.40 -5.35 -7.73
C SER A 37 12.87 -5.29 -7.30
N VAL A 38 13.36 -4.14 -6.82
CA VAL A 38 14.72 -4.02 -6.26
C VAL A 38 14.90 -4.97 -5.08
N TYR A 39 13.93 -5.04 -4.17
CA TYR A 39 13.97 -5.96 -3.03
C TYR A 39 14.08 -7.43 -3.47
N LEU A 40 13.28 -7.84 -4.45
CA LEU A 40 13.28 -9.21 -4.98
C LEU A 40 14.59 -9.58 -5.69
N VAL A 41 15.26 -8.62 -6.33
CA VAL A 41 16.51 -8.88 -7.05
C VAL A 41 17.72 -8.84 -6.11
N TYR A 42 17.72 -7.95 -5.11
CA TYR A 42 18.93 -7.64 -4.34
C TYR A 42 18.91 -8.01 -2.85
N LEU A 43 17.74 -8.08 -2.21
CA LEU A 43 17.65 -8.25 -0.74
C LEU A 43 17.19 -9.64 -0.32
N THR A 44 16.31 -10.29 -1.09
CA THR A 44 15.89 -11.66 -0.81
C THR A 44 15.71 -12.42 -2.11
N GLY A 45 16.31 -13.61 -2.20
CA GLY A 45 15.95 -14.56 -3.25
C GLY A 45 14.43 -14.83 -3.28
N PRO A 46 13.88 -15.21 -4.45
CA PRO A 46 12.44 -15.45 -4.61
C PRO A 46 11.98 -16.51 -3.60
N GLY A 47 11.16 -16.11 -2.60
CA GLY A 47 10.55 -17.07 -1.65
C GLY A 47 10.34 -16.60 -0.22
N ASN A 48 10.90 -15.46 0.23
CA ASN A 48 10.71 -15.03 1.63
C ASN A 48 9.33 -14.39 1.88
N LEU A 49 8.34 -15.21 2.26
CA LEU A 49 6.96 -14.80 2.54
C LEU A 49 6.78 -13.99 3.83
N LEU A 50 7.72 -14.08 4.78
CA LEU A 50 7.59 -13.38 6.06
C LEU A 50 7.91 -11.89 5.89
N VAL A 51 9.04 -11.59 5.25
CA VAL A 51 9.60 -10.24 5.18
C VAL A 51 9.38 -9.59 3.81
N GLY A 52 8.88 -10.35 2.84
CA GLY A 52 8.68 -9.87 1.48
C GLY A 52 7.65 -8.71 1.37
N PRO A 53 7.77 -7.86 0.33
CA PRO A 53 6.92 -6.69 0.11
C PRO A 53 5.44 -7.04 -0.12
N VAL A 54 5.17 -8.26 -0.57
CA VAL A 54 3.82 -8.83 -0.75
C VAL A 54 3.53 -9.99 0.23
N GLY A 55 4.43 -10.17 1.19
CA GLY A 55 4.35 -11.15 2.28
C GLY A 55 3.68 -10.58 3.53
N ILE A 56 3.91 -11.18 4.71
CA ILE A 56 3.28 -10.75 5.97
C ILE A 56 3.66 -9.32 6.32
N ALA A 57 4.96 -8.97 6.25
CA ALA A 57 5.43 -7.62 6.52
C ALA A 57 4.79 -6.58 5.60
N GLY A 58 4.70 -6.90 4.30
CA GLY A 58 3.95 -6.12 3.33
C GLY A 58 2.51 -5.91 3.77
N ILE A 59 1.74 -7.00 3.91
CA ILE A 59 0.32 -6.94 4.30
C ILE A 59 0.12 -6.11 5.58
N GLY A 60 0.96 -6.28 6.59
CA GLY A 60 0.95 -5.47 7.80
C GLY A 60 1.14 -3.98 7.52
N ALA A 61 2.10 -3.60 6.67
CA ALA A 61 2.31 -2.22 6.26
C ALA A 61 1.10 -1.64 5.49
N ALA A 62 0.45 -2.42 4.62
CA ALA A 62 -0.78 -1.98 3.94
C ALA A 62 -1.93 -1.76 4.91
N LEU A 63 -2.13 -2.65 5.89
CA LEU A 63 -3.14 -2.48 6.93
C LEU A 63 -2.88 -1.24 7.79
N LEU A 64 -1.62 -0.98 8.15
CA LEU A 64 -1.23 0.24 8.86
C LEU A 64 -1.52 1.49 8.02
N ALA A 65 -1.21 1.47 6.73
CA ALA A 65 -1.53 2.59 5.83
C ALA A 65 -3.05 2.84 5.76
N ILE A 66 -3.87 1.79 5.69
CA ILE A 66 -5.34 1.91 5.74
C ILE A 66 -5.79 2.51 7.08
N ALA A 67 -5.22 2.06 8.20
CA ALA A 67 -5.55 2.62 9.51
C ALA A 67 -5.22 4.12 9.58
N VAL A 68 -4.07 4.53 9.06
CA VAL A 68 -3.70 5.95 8.94
C VAL A 68 -4.70 6.72 8.06
N CYS A 69 -5.11 6.17 6.93
CA CYS A 69 -6.14 6.78 6.07
C CYS A 69 -7.48 6.92 6.81
N ALA A 70 -7.91 5.91 7.56
CA ALA A 70 -9.15 5.95 8.33
C ALA A 70 -9.10 6.98 9.47
N VAL A 71 -7.95 7.09 10.16
CA VAL A 71 -7.72 8.12 11.18
C VAL A 71 -7.70 9.50 10.55
N HIS A 72 -6.98 9.68 9.44
CA HIS A 72 -6.95 10.95 8.71
C HIS A 72 -8.36 11.39 8.27
N ASP A 73 -9.17 10.46 7.78
CA ASP A 73 -10.55 10.74 7.40
C ASP A 73 -11.41 11.20 8.60
N ARG A 74 -11.28 10.51 9.74
CA ARG A 74 -12.07 10.83 10.95
C ARG A 74 -11.68 12.13 11.62
N TYR A 75 -10.40 12.49 11.65
CA TYR A 75 -9.93 13.61 12.49
C TYR A 75 -9.44 14.82 11.70
N VAL A 76 -8.98 14.65 10.46
CA VAL A 76 -8.43 15.75 9.66
C VAL A 76 -9.41 16.15 8.57
N ALA A 77 -10.03 15.17 7.91
CA ALA A 77 -11.00 15.45 6.87
C ALA A 77 -12.36 15.88 7.41
N ALA A 78 -12.80 15.34 8.56
CA ALA A 78 -14.09 15.69 9.16
C ALA A 78 -14.20 17.16 9.64
N HIS A 79 -13.06 17.85 9.79
CA HIS A 79 -12.99 19.25 10.23
C HIS A 79 -12.77 20.26 9.09
N LYS A 80 -12.95 19.84 7.83
CA LYS A 80 -12.84 20.68 6.63
C LYS A 80 -14.08 20.56 5.77
#